data_AF-A0A2D6IL22-F1
#
_entry.id   AF-A0A2D6IL22-F1
#
_cell.length_a   1.000
_cell.length_b   1.000
_cell.length_c   1.000
_cell.angle_alpha   90.00
_cell.angle_beta   90.00
_cell.angle_gamma   90.00
#
_symmetry.space_group_name_H-M   'P 1'
#
loop_
_entity.id
_entity.type
_entity.pdbx_description
1 polymer ?
#
loop_
_entity_poly.entity_id
_entity_poly.type
_entity_poly.pdbx_seq_one_letter_code
_entity_poly.pdbx_strand_id
1 'polypeptide(L)'
;MFIHNISCVCERAIRVLLLTIIVATLWSALFVFTYAQTEEAAGIDEVDPAAILEKEAEALRDLAQAVGQEIDSVEEARAVCDQERYLNTCIEIGKKYELYEPEELEQIDEFLEEAKETIINDLQNCTDERCLLDAAAKLAERIRENKPELAELYDFTEEKMEEKERIIEAAEELGVSFSDCRVMDPDTAPVDLLRACARLAKDDRVKEFIPEEELERIEKIDESVEVLVDLREQKLQCGDGTLEGCGQFCLNPGPEAREGGVEGIPEICRHIAERFFGDEGIRQLEAAYEHVGQVEDYLKQQTDNLVFETHDGRKLFRPEEIGRYLEIEGRKGNVEAVEKGMDFLVLNGFVTTKEKEFALEMIKKIKERGIEVDFDRCEVDPRACQDFVPEDFREEFEVMDKIHTIVMTEMQKEGVPNPDFCDDPRYGQGCLAAGKRALPQIEEIAGDFPPALALI
;
A
#
# COMPACT_ATOMS: atom_id res chain seq x y z
N MET A 1 -3.18 24.06 -7.66
CA MET A 1 -2.64 22.69 -7.54
C MET A 1 -3.40 21.83 -6.52
N PHE A 2 -4.23 22.43 -5.66
CA PHE A 2 -5.13 21.72 -4.72
C PHE A 2 -6.60 21.66 -5.17
N ILE A 3 -6.95 22.40 -6.21
CA ILE A 3 -8.34 22.55 -6.69
C ILE A 3 -8.78 21.37 -7.59
N HIS A 4 -7.84 20.55 -8.09
CA HIS A 4 -8.15 19.37 -8.90
C HIS A 4 -8.50 18.11 -8.10
N ASN A 5 -8.37 18.10 -6.77
CA ASN A 5 -8.64 16.90 -5.97
C ASN A 5 -10.05 16.84 -5.38
N ILE A 6 -10.75 17.98 -5.30
CA ILE A 6 -12.09 18.03 -4.70
C ILE A 6 -13.19 17.96 -5.76
N SER A 7 -12.86 18.37 -6.99
CA SER A 7 -13.60 18.07 -8.21
C SER A 7 -13.99 16.59 -8.38
N CYS A 8 -13.14 15.69 -7.90
CA CYS A 8 -13.42 14.27 -7.89
C CYS A 8 -14.66 13.86 -7.07
N VAL A 9 -15.20 14.68 -6.15
CA VAL A 9 -16.21 14.25 -5.17
C VAL A 9 -17.58 13.94 -5.80
N CYS A 10 -17.85 14.39 -7.04
CA CYS A 10 -19.09 14.04 -7.74
C CYS A 10 -18.89 13.37 -9.10
N GLU A 11 -17.81 13.68 -9.82
CA GLU A 11 -17.42 12.89 -10.99
C GLU A 11 -17.04 11.46 -10.56
N ARG A 12 -16.44 11.28 -9.36
CA ARG A 12 -16.23 9.97 -8.73
C ARG A 12 -17.43 9.43 -7.98
N ALA A 13 -18.37 10.18 -7.42
CA ALA A 13 -19.55 9.54 -6.82
C ALA A 13 -20.41 8.81 -7.87
N ILE A 14 -20.46 9.35 -9.10
CA ILE A 14 -21.12 8.69 -10.25
C ILE A 14 -20.20 7.62 -10.87
N ARG A 15 -18.89 7.86 -10.95
CA ARG A 15 -17.92 6.86 -11.45
C ARG A 15 -17.64 5.73 -10.46
N VAL A 16 -17.71 5.90 -9.15
CA VAL A 16 -17.34 4.93 -8.08
C VAL A 16 -18.51 4.02 -7.72
N LEU A 17 -19.74 4.51 -7.87
CA LEU A 17 -20.94 3.67 -7.93
C LEU A 17 -20.87 2.69 -9.13
N LEU A 18 -20.01 2.96 -10.12
CA LEU A 18 -19.78 2.13 -11.32
C LEU A 18 -18.37 1.49 -11.44
N LEU A 19 -17.36 1.97 -10.72
CA LEU A 19 -15.96 1.50 -10.79
C LEU A 19 -15.57 0.50 -9.69
N THR A 20 -16.40 0.30 -8.67
CA THR A 20 -16.19 -0.80 -7.72
C THR A 20 -16.50 -2.19 -8.31
N ILE A 21 -16.91 -2.28 -9.58
CA ILE A 21 -17.12 -3.52 -10.33
C ILE A 21 -16.21 -3.64 -11.60
N ILE A 22 -15.24 -2.76 -11.84
CA ILE A 22 -14.20 -3.01 -12.87
C ILE A 22 -12.85 -2.60 -12.31
N VAL A 23 -12.00 -3.60 -12.11
CA VAL A 23 -10.66 -3.45 -11.58
C VAL A 23 -9.82 -2.51 -12.46
N ALA A 24 -8.91 -1.81 -11.79
CA ALA A 24 -7.74 -1.14 -12.34
C ALA A 24 -7.35 -1.59 -13.76
N THR A 25 -7.39 -0.67 -14.72
CA THR A 25 -6.32 -0.46 -15.70
C THR A 25 -6.57 0.86 -16.44
N LEU A 26 -5.66 1.83 -16.25
CA LEU A 26 -4.95 2.50 -17.36
C LEU A 26 -3.95 3.49 -16.77
N TRP A 27 -2.75 2.96 -16.52
CA TRP A 27 -1.54 3.77 -16.48
C TRP A 27 -1.07 4.02 -17.92
N SER A 28 -0.52 5.23 -18.11
CA SER A 28 0.46 5.65 -19.13
C SER A 28 0.01 5.94 -20.58
N ALA A 29 0.02 7.24 -20.93
CA ALA A 29 0.87 7.76 -22.02
C ALA A 29 1.00 9.31 -21.97
N LEU A 30 2.05 9.72 -21.25
CA LEU A 30 3.02 10.78 -21.53
C LEU A 30 2.89 11.73 -22.75
N PHE A 31 3.28 12.99 -22.45
CA PHE A 31 3.80 14.08 -23.30
C PHE A 31 2.77 14.89 -24.11
N VAL A 32 2.72 16.22 -23.99
CA VAL A 32 3.67 17.13 -24.68
C VAL A 32 3.47 18.63 -24.23
N PHE A 33 4.59 19.37 -24.19
CA PHE A 33 4.81 20.85 -24.09
C PHE A 33 4.47 21.58 -22.77
N THR A 34 5.48 21.96 -21.98
CA THR A 34 6.19 23.27 -21.97
C THR A 34 5.30 24.51 -21.98
N TYR A 35 5.52 25.43 -21.03
CA TYR A 35 5.70 26.89 -21.18
C TYR A 35 5.95 27.42 -19.74
N ALA A 36 7.13 27.89 -19.35
CA ALA A 36 7.72 29.18 -19.71
C ALA A 36 6.66 30.29 -19.78
N GLN A 37 6.66 31.16 -18.76
CA GLN A 37 6.15 32.53 -18.76
C GLN A 37 5.08 32.90 -19.80
N THR A 38 3.86 33.05 -19.32
CA THR A 38 3.01 34.19 -19.72
C THR A 38 2.28 34.70 -18.48
N GLU A 39 2.88 35.72 -17.85
CA GLU A 39 2.10 36.81 -17.29
C GLU A 39 1.25 37.38 -18.44
N GLU A 40 -0.07 37.30 -18.32
CA GLU A 40 -1.01 38.42 -18.46
C GLU A 40 -2.45 37.92 -18.72
N ALA A 41 -3.37 38.52 -17.95
CA ALA A 41 -4.77 38.77 -18.28
C ALA A 41 -5.80 37.64 -18.09
N ALA A 42 -6.14 37.36 -16.84
CA ALA A 42 -7.48 37.62 -16.30
C ALA A 42 -7.38 37.57 -14.76
N GLY A 43 -8.05 38.48 -14.06
CA GLY A 43 -8.05 38.49 -12.59
C GLY A 43 -8.63 37.20 -12.04
N ILE A 44 -7.76 36.28 -11.64
CA ILE A 44 -8.08 35.17 -10.75
C ILE A 44 -7.67 35.67 -9.38
N ASP A 45 -8.64 35.85 -8.49
CA ASP A 45 -8.39 36.17 -7.09
C ASP A 45 -7.33 35.19 -6.55
N GLU A 46 -6.30 35.71 -5.86
CA GLU A 46 -5.35 34.88 -5.12
C GLU A 46 -6.14 33.98 -4.17
N VAL A 47 -6.27 32.70 -4.52
CA VAL A 47 -6.97 31.72 -3.68
C VAL A 47 -6.08 31.48 -2.46
N ASP A 48 -6.50 31.99 -1.30
CA ASP A 48 -5.81 31.83 -0.03
C ASP A 48 -5.81 30.33 0.36
N PRO A 49 -4.65 29.66 0.38
CA PRO A 49 -4.55 28.25 0.75
C PRO A 49 -5.09 27.96 2.16
N ALA A 50 -5.03 28.95 3.07
CA ALA A 50 -5.57 28.80 4.42
C ALA A 50 -7.10 28.73 4.42
N ALA A 51 -7.76 29.45 3.51
CA ALA A 51 -9.22 29.42 3.37
C ALA A 51 -9.72 28.09 2.78
N ILE A 52 -8.93 27.43 1.93
CA ILE A 52 -9.24 26.07 1.43
C ILE A 52 -9.16 25.06 2.57
N LEU A 53 -8.06 25.07 3.33
CA LEU A 53 -7.87 24.16 4.47
C LEU A 53 -8.95 24.33 5.55
N GLU A 54 -9.41 25.56 5.79
CA GLU A 54 -10.51 25.83 6.71
C GLU A 54 -11.83 25.23 6.21
N LYS A 55 -12.16 25.40 4.92
CA LYS A 55 -13.36 24.82 4.30
C LYS A 55 -13.36 23.29 4.35
N GLU A 56 -12.22 22.67 4.07
CA GLU A 56 -12.05 21.21 4.15
C GLU A 56 -12.27 20.70 5.57
N ALA A 57 -11.62 21.32 6.56
CA ALA A 57 -11.77 20.92 7.96
C ALA A 57 -13.21 21.07 8.49
N GLU A 58 -13.94 22.07 7.99
CA GLU A 58 -15.36 22.23 8.31
C GLU A 58 -16.25 21.20 7.59
N ALA A 59 -15.98 20.89 6.33
CA ALA A 59 -16.68 19.87 5.57
C ALA A 59 -16.52 18.48 6.20
N LEU A 60 -15.30 18.12 6.62
CA LEU A 60 -15.02 16.86 7.32
C LEU A 60 -15.81 16.76 8.63
N ARG A 61 -15.86 17.85 9.40
CA ARG A 61 -16.62 17.90 10.67
C ARG A 61 -18.12 17.74 10.46
N ASP A 62 -18.67 18.41 9.44
CA ASP A 62 -20.08 18.31 9.10
C ASP A 62 -20.44 16.90 8.61
N LEU A 63 -19.56 16.28 7.81
CA LEU A 63 -19.73 14.90 7.37
C LEU A 63 -19.72 13.97 8.58
N ALA A 64 -18.68 14.05 9.43
CA ALA A 64 -18.56 13.28 10.66
C ALA A 64 -19.83 13.37 11.53
N GLN A 65 -20.36 14.58 11.69
CA GLN A 65 -21.61 14.81 12.42
C GLN A 65 -22.83 14.15 11.74
N ALA A 66 -22.94 14.25 10.42
CA ALA A 66 -24.06 13.72 9.66
C ALA A 66 -24.10 12.18 9.65
N VAL A 67 -22.93 11.54 9.58
CA VAL A 67 -22.82 10.08 9.55
C VAL A 67 -22.63 9.45 10.93
N GLY A 68 -22.33 10.24 11.96
CA GLY A 68 -22.22 9.78 13.35
C GLY A 68 -20.94 8.99 13.64
N GLN A 69 -19.87 9.24 12.89
CA GLN A 69 -18.55 8.64 13.05
C GLN A 69 -17.48 9.72 12.95
N GLU A 70 -16.35 9.54 13.63
CA GLU A 70 -15.19 10.43 13.48
C GLU A 70 -14.61 10.27 12.08
N ILE A 71 -14.27 11.38 11.44
CA ILE A 71 -13.66 11.46 10.11
C ILE A 71 -12.58 12.53 10.21
N ASP A 72 -11.33 12.10 10.20
CA ASP A 72 -10.17 12.94 10.43
C ASP A 72 -9.37 13.20 9.16
N SER A 73 -9.67 12.49 8.06
CA SER A 73 -9.01 12.65 6.76
C SER A 73 -9.99 12.75 5.58
N VAL A 74 -9.47 13.25 4.46
CA VAL A 74 -10.20 13.32 3.18
C VAL A 74 -10.47 11.92 2.63
N GLU A 75 -9.56 10.98 2.88
CA GLU A 75 -9.64 9.57 2.49
C GLU A 75 -10.78 8.87 3.23
N GLU A 76 -10.90 9.10 4.53
CA GLU A 76 -12.02 8.60 5.32
C GLU A 76 -13.34 9.22 4.83
N ALA A 77 -13.37 10.54 4.61
CA ALA A 77 -14.55 11.20 4.04
C ALA A 77 -14.95 10.62 2.68
N ARG A 78 -13.97 10.28 1.85
CA ARG A 78 -14.18 9.65 0.55
C ARG A 78 -14.77 8.25 0.71
N ALA A 79 -14.22 7.41 1.57
CA ALA A 79 -14.77 6.08 1.83
C ALA A 79 -16.21 6.12 2.36
N VAL A 80 -16.61 7.23 2.99
CA VAL A 80 -17.98 7.49 3.44
C VAL A 80 -18.85 7.95 2.29
N CYS A 81 -18.39 8.90 1.47
CA CYS A 81 -19.13 9.43 0.33
C CYS A 81 -19.26 8.45 -0.83
N ASP A 82 -18.39 7.45 -0.89
CA ASP A 82 -18.48 6.32 -1.81
C ASP A 82 -19.60 5.33 -1.41
N GLN A 83 -20.26 5.52 -0.27
CA GLN A 83 -21.42 4.72 0.14
C GLN A 83 -22.73 5.37 -0.31
N GLU A 84 -23.57 4.61 -1.00
CA GLU A 84 -24.79 5.10 -1.63
C GLU A 84 -25.74 5.76 -0.62
N ARG A 85 -25.81 5.21 0.60
CA ARG A 85 -26.62 5.75 1.71
C ARG A 85 -26.30 7.21 2.06
N TYR A 86 -25.09 7.69 1.76
CA TYR A 86 -24.65 9.05 2.10
C TYR A 86 -24.53 9.98 0.89
N LEU A 87 -24.95 9.53 -0.30
CA LEU A 87 -24.84 10.30 -1.55
C LEU A 87 -25.35 11.74 -1.43
N ASN A 88 -26.60 11.94 -1.00
CA ASN A 88 -27.16 13.29 -0.84
C ASN A 88 -26.41 14.12 0.20
N THR A 89 -26.08 13.52 1.34
CA THR A 89 -25.36 14.20 2.42
C THR A 89 -24.02 14.74 1.93
N CYS A 90 -23.27 13.92 1.19
CA CYS A 90 -21.98 14.31 0.64
C CYS A 90 -22.10 15.41 -0.41
N ILE A 91 -23.12 15.33 -1.29
CA ILE A 91 -23.38 16.37 -2.29
C ILE A 91 -23.75 17.70 -1.63
N GLU A 92 -24.63 17.67 -0.62
CA GLU A 92 -25.05 18.87 0.11
C GLU A 92 -23.89 19.53 0.85
N ILE A 93 -23.03 18.74 1.49
CA ILE A 93 -21.82 19.24 2.17
C ILE A 93 -20.86 19.83 1.15
N GLY A 94 -20.60 19.14 0.04
CA GLY A 94 -19.73 19.64 -1.02
C GLY A 94 -20.21 20.97 -1.59
N LYS A 95 -21.53 21.11 -1.83
CA LYS A 95 -22.13 22.38 -2.26
C LYS A 95 -22.02 23.46 -1.20
N LYS A 96 -22.26 23.14 0.07
CA LYS A 96 -22.20 24.08 1.19
C LYS A 96 -20.82 24.73 1.34
N TYR A 97 -19.76 23.95 1.09
CA TYR A 97 -18.38 24.39 1.27
C TYR A 97 -17.67 24.79 -0.04
N GLU A 98 -18.40 24.87 -1.15
CA GLU A 98 -17.88 25.25 -2.48
C GLU A 98 -16.72 24.33 -2.90
N LEU A 99 -16.91 23.03 -2.70
CA LEU A 99 -15.93 21.98 -2.98
C LEU A 99 -15.89 21.53 -4.44
N TYR A 100 -16.81 22.05 -5.26
CA TYR A 100 -16.98 21.71 -6.66
C TYR A 100 -16.65 22.90 -7.53
N GLU A 101 -16.00 22.65 -8.66
CA GLU A 101 -15.84 23.64 -9.71
C GLU A 101 -17.21 23.96 -10.36
N PRO A 102 -17.38 25.16 -10.95
CA PRO A 102 -18.65 25.55 -11.56
C PRO A 102 -19.19 24.56 -12.60
N GLU A 103 -18.31 23.98 -13.41
CA GLU A 103 -18.68 22.98 -14.42
C GLU A 103 -19.19 21.67 -13.78
N GLU A 104 -18.73 21.34 -12.58
CA GLU A 104 -19.11 20.13 -11.87
C GLU A 104 -20.42 20.33 -11.12
N LEU A 105 -20.62 21.52 -10.55
CA LEU A 105 -21.92 21.88 -9.99
C LEU A 105 -23.04 21.72 -11.03
N GLU A 106 -22.80 22.12 -12.26
CA GLU A 106 -23.75 21.93 -13.37
C GLU A 106 -24.02 20.44 -13.61
N GLN A 107 -22.99 19.60 -13.71
CA GLN A 107 -23.14 18.15 -13.88
C GLN A 107 -23.89 17.48 -12.71
N ILE A 108 -23.60 17.90 -11.48
CA ILE A 108 -24.26 17.39 -10.27
C ILE A 108 -25.72 17.77 -10.24
N ASP A 109 -26.04 19.02 -10.54
CA ASP A 109 -27.41 19.50 -10.57
C ASP A 109 -28.22 18.79 -11.66
N GLU A 110 -27.62 18.60 -12.85
CA GLU A 110 -28.24 17.82 -13.92
C GLU A 110 -28.46 16.35 -13.51
N PHE A 111 -27.47 15.72 -12.88
CA PHE A 111 -27.60 14.36 -12.38
C PHE A 111 -28.73 14.22 -11.35
N LEU A 112 -28.77 15.12 -10.36
CA LEU A 112 -29.79 15.10 -9.31
C LEU A 112 -31.20 15.34 -9.88
N GLU A 113 -31.33 16.21 -10.88
CA GLU A 113 -32.58 16.44 -11.58
C GLU A 113 -33.09 15.16 -12.27
N GLU A 114 -32.19 14.41 -12.92
CA GLU A 114 -32.55 13.17 -13.62
C GLU A 114 -32.85 11.99 -12.69
N ALA A 115 -32.04 11.83 -11.65
CA ALA A 115 -32.24 10.80 -10.64
C ALA A 115 -33.63 10.95 -9.99
N LYS A 116 -34.03 12.19 -9.68
CA LYS A 116 -35.21 12.49 -8.84
C LYS A 116 -35.12 11.82 -7.46
N GLU A 117 -35.91 12.34 -6.54
CA GLU A 117 -35.94 11.86 -5.15
C GLU A 117 -36.20 10.35 -5.04
N THR A 118 -36.95 9.75 -5.95
CA THR A 118 -37.26 8.31 -5.91
C THR A 118 -36.05 7.42 -6.21
N ILE A 119 -35.24 7.73 -7.24
CA ILE A 119 -34.10 6.86 -7.58
C ILE A 119 -32.99 7.03 -6.56
N ILE A 120 -32.78 8.26 -6.07
CA ILE A 120 -31.83 8.52 -4.98
C ILE A 120 -32.25 7.76 -3.71
N ASN A 121 -33.54 7.78 -3.37
CA ASN A 121 -34.03 6.99 -2.25
C ASN A 121 -33.86 5.48 -2.47
N ASP A 122 -34.08 4.97 -3.69
CA ASP A 122 -33.82 3.56 -4.02
C ASP A 122 -32.33 3.24 -3.77
N LEU A 123 -31.41 4.02 -4.32
CA LEU A 123 -29.95 3.86 -4.13
C LEU A 123 -29.55 3.89 -2.66
N GLN A 124 -30.07 4.86 -1.88
CA GLN A 124 -29.72 5.02 -0.47
C GLN A 124 -30.22 3.90 0.45
N ASN A 125 -31.30 3.21 0.06
CA ASN A 125 -31.95 2.17 0.87
C ASN A 125 -31.67 0.75 0.36
N CYS A 126 -30.98 0.59 -0.77
CA CYS A 126 -30.57 -0.72 -1.24
C CYS A 126 -29.57 -1.36 -0.29
N THR A 127 -29.77 -2.66 -0.04
CA THR A 127 -28.94 -3.45 0.88
C THR A 127 -28.17 -4.56 0.19
N ASP A 128 -28.41 -4.76 -1.10
CA ASP A 128 -27.80 -5.81 -1.92
C ASP A 128 -27.55 -5.30 -3.35
N GLU A 129 -26.69 -6.03 -4.06
CA GLU A 129 -26.22 -5.67 -5.41
C GLU A 129 -27.35 -5.69 -6.44
N ARG A 130 -28.35 -6.56 -6.27
CA ARG A 130 -29.49 -6.65 -7.20
C ARG A 130 -30.36 -5.40 -7.12
N CYS A 131 -30.64 -4.93 -5.90
CA CYS A 131 -31.36 -3.68 -5.68
C CYS A 131 -30.59 -2.49 -6.28
N LEU A 132 -29.27 -2.43 -6.07
CA LEU A 132 -28.43 -1.37 -6.62
C LEU A 132 -28.44 -1.38 -8.15
N LEU A 133 -28.35 -2.56 -8.78
CA LEU A 133 -28.44 -2.70 -10.23
C LEU A 133 -29.80 -2.21 -10.77
N ASP A 134 -30.91 -2.57 -10.11
CA ASP A 134 -32.25 -2.14 -10.52
C ASP A 134 -32.41 -0.61 -10.41
N ALA A 135 -31.87 0.00 -9.35
CA ALA A 135 -31.87 1.45 -9.17
C ALA A 135 -31.00 2.15 -10.24
N ALA A 136 -29.81 1.60 -10.50
CA ALA A 136 -28.90 2.09 -11.54
C ALA A 136 -29.47 1.94 -12.94
N ALA A 137 -30.20 0.85 -13.24
CA ALA A 137 -30.85 0.63 -14.53
C ALA A 137 -31.91 1.70 -14.82
N LYS A 138 -32.75 2.03 -13.83
CA LYS A 138 -33.74 3.11 -13.94
C LYS A 138 -33.08 4.47 -14.16
N LEU A 139 -31.95 4.71 -13.50
CA LEU A 139 -31.17 5.93 -13.65
C LEU A 139 -30.58 6.04 -15.06
N ALA A 140 -29.92 4.98 -15.50
CA ALA A 140 -29.29 4.89 -16.82
C ALA A 140 -30.32 5.10 -17.93
N GLU A 141 -31.50 4.48 -17.83
CA GLU A 141 -32.59 4.68 -18.80
C GLU A 141 -32.98 6.15 -18.90
N ARG A 142 -33.18 6.84 -17.78
CA ARG A 142 -33.54 8.27 -17.77
C ARG A 142 -32.45 9.17 -18.31
N ILE A 143 -31.21 8.97 -17.86
CA ILE A 143 -30.09 9.78 -18.32
C ILE A 143 -29.90 9.59 -19.83
N ARG A 144 -30.02 8.35 -20.35
CA ARG A 144 -29.99 8.12 -21.80
C ARG A 144 -31.10 8.84 -22.57
N GLU A 145 -32.32 8.85 -22.03
CA GLU A 145 -33.47 9.48 -22.69
C GLU A 145 -33.38 11.02 -22.69
N ASN A 146 -32.94 11.61 -21.58
CA ASN A 146 -33.02 13.06 -21.37
C ASN A 146 -31.68 13.79 -21.58
N LYS A 147 -30.55 13.11 -21.33
CA LYS A 147 -29.20 13.65 -21.30
C LYS A 147 -28.17 12.67 -21.90
N PRO A 148 -28.24 12.39 -23.22
CA PRO A 148 -27.40 11.37 -23.86
C PRO A 148 -25.90 11.67 -23.77
N GLU A 149 -25.48 12.93 -23.75
CA GLU A 149 -24.08 13.33 -23.56
C GLU A 149 -23.57 12.93 -22.17
N LEU A 150 -24.41 13.05 -21.13
CA LEU A 150 -24.12 12.62 -19.77
C LEU A 150 -24.09 11.09 -19.67
N ALA A 151 -24.96 10.40 -20.41
CA ALA A 151 -24.96 8.95 -20.48
C ALA A 151 -23.67 8.40 -21.13
N GLU A 152 -23.16 9.08 -22.17
CA GLU A 152 -21.88 8.73 -22.80
C GLU A 152 -20.70 9.05 -21.89
N LEU A 153 -20.72 10.21 -21.20
CA LEU A 153 -19.64 10.61 -20.29
C LEU A 153 -19.45 9.64 -19.10
N TYR A 154 -20.54 9.06 -18.60
CA TYR A 154 -20.55 8.16 -17.45
C TYR A 154 -20.86 6.69 -17.80
N ASP A 155 -20.79 6.32 -19.09
CA ASP A 155 -21.00 4.95 -19.55
C ASP A 155 -22.34 4.31 -19.10
N PHE A 156 -23.41 5.08 -19.02
CA PHE A 156 -24.77 4.60 -18.74
C PHE A 156 -25.40 3.88 -19.95
N THR A 157 -24.66 2.99 -20.60
CA THR A 157 -25.09 2.25 -21.79
C THR A 157 -25.88 0.99 -21.44
N GLU A 158 -26.68 0.47 -22.38
CA GLU A 158 -27.40 -0.79 -22.20
C GLU A 158 -26.43 -1.96 -22.03
N GLU A 159 -25.37 -1.99 -22.84
CA GLU A 159 -24.28 -2.98 -22.77
C GLU A 159 -23.63 -3.02 -21.38
N LYS A 160 -23.35 -1.86 -20.79
CA LYS A 160 -22.76 -1.80 -19.44
C LYS A 160 -23.70 -2.30 -18.36
N MET A 161 -25.00 -2.02 -18.46
CA MET A 161 -25.99 -2.56 -17.53
C MET A 161 -26.13 -4.08 -17.66
N GLU A 162 -26.18 -4.61 -18.87
CA GLU A 162 -26.22 -6.06 -19.15
C GLU A 162 -24.94 -6.78 -18.68
N GLU A 163 -23.79 -6.13 -18.80
CA GLU A 163 -22.52 -6.62 -18.27
C GLU A 163 -22.59 -6.78 -16.74
N LYS A 164 -23.07 -5.77 -16.01
CA LYS A 164 -23.22 -5.83 -14.55
C LYS A 164 -24.28 -6.84 -14.11
N GLU A 165 -25.37 -6.97 -14.86
CA GLU A 165 -26.39 -7.98 -14.62
C GLU A 165 -25.80 -9.40 -14.70
N ARG A 166 -25.03 -9.71 -15.75
CA ARG A 166 -24.39 -11.01 -15.92
C ARG A 166 -23.42 -11.35 -14.79
N ILE A 167 -22.70 -10.36 -14.29
CA ILE A 167 -21.76 -10.49 -13.16
C ILE A 167 -22.54 -10.84 -11.87
N ILE A 168 -23.61 -10.11 -11.57
CA ILE A 168 -24.48 -10.36 -10.40
C ILE A 168 -25.14 -11.74 -10.49
N GLU A 169 -25.65 -12.12 -11.67
CA GLU A 169 -26.20 -13.45 -11.91
C GLU A 169 -25.18 -14.55 -11.66
N ALA A 170 -23.91 -14.35 -12.04
CA ALA A 170 -22.84 -15.32 -11.77
C ALA A 170 -22.63 -15.56 -10.27
N ALA A 171 -22.66 -14.50 -9.47
CA ALA A 171 -22.54 -14.59 -8.02
C ALA A 171 -23.76 -15.30 -7.40
N GLU A 172 -24.96 -14.91 -7.80
CA GLU A 172 -26.22 -15.51 -7.34
C GLU A 172 -26.31 -17.01 -7.67
N GLU A 173 -25.89 -17.42 -8.87
CA GLU A 173 -25.84 -18.82 -9.30
C GLU A 173 -24.88 -19.67 -8.44
N LEU A 174 -23.83 -19.04 -7.90
CA LEU A 174 -22.88 -19.66 -6.98
C LEU A 174 -23.29 -19.54 -5.51
N GLY A 175 -24.40 -18.86 -5.21
CA GLY A 175 -24.94 -18.69 -3.87
C GLY A 175 -24.11 -17.74 -3.00
N VAL A 176 -23.41 -16.78 -3.60
CA VAL A 176 -22.61 -15.77 -2.91
C VAL A 176 -22.97 -14.37 -3.40
N SER A 177 -22.71 -13.36 -2.58
CA SER A 177 -22.71 -11.95 -3.02
C SER A 177 -21.29 -11.46 -3.30
N PHE A 178 -21.15 -10.38 -4.06
CA PHE A 178 -19.85 -9.73 -4.26
C PHE A 178 -19.33 -9.16 -2.95
N SER A 179 -20.22 -8.59 -2.15
CA SER A 179 -19.89 -8.11 -0.82
C SER A 179 -19.28 -9.22 0.03
N ASP A 180 -19.89 -10.42 0.05
CA ASP A 180 -19.36 -11.56 0.81
C ASP A 180 -17.93 -11.88 0.39
N CYS A 181 -17.63 -11.93 -0.91
CA CYS A 181 -16.30 -12.25 -1.41
C CYS A 181 -15.28 -11.13 -1.19
N ARG A 182 -15.72 -9.87 -1.19
CA ARG A 182 -14.84 -8.69 -1.05
C ARG A 182 -14.36 -8.48 0.39
N VAL A 183 -15.23 -8.69 1.37
CA VAL A 183 -14.91 -8.45 2.79
C VAL A 183 -14.56 -9.71 3.55
N MET A 184 -14.50 -10.84 2.84
CA MET A 184 -14.11 -12.13 3.40
C MET A 184 -12.68 -12.08 3.92
N ASP A 185 -12.48 -12.49 5.17
CA ASP A 185 -11.16 -12.85 5.68
C ASP A 185 -10.87 -14.32 5.32
N PRO A 186 -9.88 -14.62 4.46
CA PRO A 186 -9.58 -15.98 4.04
C PRO A 186 -9.28 -16.94 5.20
N ASP A 187 -8.69 -16.44 6.29
CA ASP A 187 -8.27 -17.26 7.42
C ASP A 187 -9.43 -17.69 8.30
N THR A 188 -10.52 -16.91 8.35
CA THR A 188 -11.69 -17.17 9.20
C THR A 188 -12.96 -17.55 8.44
N ALA A 189 -13.03 -17.29 7.14
CA ALA A 189 -14.23 -17.52 6.34
C ALA A 189 -14.62 -19.00 6.20
N PRO A 190 -15.92 -19.33 6.10
CA PRO A 190 -16.37 -20.69 5.82
C PRO A 190 -15.76 -21.24 4.53
N VAL A 191 -15.40 -22.54 4.52
CA VAL A 191 -14.80 -23.20 3.35
C VAL A 191 -15.70 -23.13 2.11
N ASP A 192 -17.01 -23.22 2.30
CA ASP A 192 -17.97 -23.13 1.19
C ASP A 192 -17.98 -21.73 0.56
N LEU A 193 -17.81 -20.67 1.37
CA LEU A 193 -17.68 -19.30 0.88
C LEU A 193 -16.37 -19.13 0.09
N LEU A 194 -15.26 -19.61 0.63
CA LEU A 194 -13.95 -19.59 -0.06
C LEU A 194 -14.02 -20.25 -1.44
N ARG A 195 -14.63 -21.44 -1.51
CA ARG A 195 -14.79 -22.18 -2.77
C ARG A 195 -15.73 -21.49 -3.74
N ALA A 196 -16.81 -20.88 -3.25
CA ALA A 196 -17.75 -20.16 -4.10
C ALA A 196 -17.13 -18.88 -4.67
N CYS A 197 -16.39 -18.11 -3.85
CA CYS A 197 -15.65 -16.94 -4.32
C CYS A 197 -14.52 -17.29 -5.29
N ALA A 198 -13.80 -18.39 -5.03
CA ALA A 198 -12.82 -18.95 -5.96
C ALA A 198 -13.42 -19.30 -7.33
N ARG A 199 -14.61 -19.94 -7.34
CA ARG A 199 -15.34 -20.24 -8.58
C ARG A 199 -15.83 -18.98 -9.28
N LEU A 200 -16.31 -17.99 -8.53
CA LEU A 200 -16.77 -16.72 -9.07
C LEU A 200 -15.63 -16.00 -9.79
N ALA A 201 -14.44 -15.95 -9.18
CA ALA A 201 -13.25 -15.37 -9.79
C ALA A 201 -12.81 -16.09 -11.09
N LYS A 202 -13.18 -17.36 -11.25
CA LYS A 202 -12.93 -18.18 -12.45
C LYS A 202 -14.06 -18.17 -13.48
N ASP A 203 -15.22 -17.58 -13.18
CA ASP A 203 -16.35 -17.52 -14.12
C ASP A 203 -16.00 -16.62 -15.31
N ASP A 204 -16.23 -17.08 -16.54
CA ASP A 204 -15.87 -16.32 -17.74
C ASP A 204 -16.53 -14.93 -17.79
N ARG A 205 -17.70 -14.76 -17.16
CA ARG A 205 -18.41 -13.46 -17.06
C ARG A 205 -17.73 -12.50 -16.10
N VAL A 206 -16.92 -12.98 -15.16
CA VAL A 206 -16.22 -12.18 -14.15
C VAL A 206 -14.75 -12.01 -14.51
N LYS A 207 -14.15 -13.06 -15.09
CA LYS A 207 -12.73 -13.14 -15.44
C LYS A 207 -12.27 -11.99 -16.35
N GLU A 208 -13.13 -11.51 -17.24
CA GLU A 208 -12.85 -10.37 -18.14
C GLU A 208 -12.57 -9.06 -17.38
N PHE A 209 -13.04 -8.94 -16.14
CA PHE A 209 -12.87 -7.75 -15.30
C PHE A 209 -11.71 -7.83 -14.32
N ILE A 210 -10.93 -8.92 -14.40
CA ILE A 210 -9.79 -9.15 -13.54
C ILE A 210 -8.51 -8.86 -14.34
N PRO A 211 -7.57 -8.06 -13.81
CA PRO A 211 -6.31 -7.76 -14.48
C PRO A 211 -5.56 -9.03 -14.85
N GLU A 212 -4.91 -9.03 -16.01
CA GLU A 212 -4.22 -10.20 -16.56
C GLU A 212 -3.16 -10.75 -15.59
N GLU A 213 -2.49 -9.85 -14.84
CA GLU A 213 -1.49 -10.17 -13.81
C GLU A 213 -2.07 -10.93 -12.58
N GLU A 214 -3.37 -10.77 -12.29
CA GLU A 214 -4.04 -11.48 -11.21
C GLU A 214 -4.67 -12.81 -11.69
N LEU A 215 -4.84 -13.00 -13.01
CA LEU A 215 -5.43 -14.23 -13.56
C LEU A 215 -4.57 -15.46 -13.27
N GLU A 216 -3.23 -15.34 -13.30
CA GLU A 216 -2.33 -16.45 -12.96
C GLU A 216 -2.49 -16.89 -11.50
N ARG A 217 -2.78 -15.95 -10.59
CA ARG A 217 -3.03 -16.23 -9.17
C ARG A 217 -4.38 -16.91 -8.98
N ILE A 218 -5.39 -16.47 -9.73
CA ILE A 218 -6.73 -17.07 -9.71
C ILE A 218 -6.70 -18.51 -10.20
N GLU A 219 -5.90 -18.84 -11.21
CA GLU A 219 -5.78 -20.22 -11.65
C GLU A 219 -5.38 -21.16 -10.50
N LYS A 220 -4.51 -20.68 -9.60
CA LYS A 220 -3.99 -21.40 -8.44
C LYS A 220 -4.79 -21.24 -7.13
N ILE A 221 -5.95 -20.58 -7.19
CA ILE A 221 -6.74 -20.29 -5.99
C ILE A 221 -7.35 -21.55 -5.36
N ASP A 222 -7.66 -22.57 -6.18
CA ASP A 222 -8.24 -23.83 -5.68
C ASP A 222 -7.23 -24.58 -4.81
N GLU A 223 -5.96 -24.62 -5.24
CA GLU A 223 -4.84 -25.19 -4.50
C GLU A 223 -4.66 -24.48 -3.16
N SER A 224 -4.74 -23.14 -3.17
CA SER A 224 -4.63 -22.31 -1.96
C SER A 224 -5.77 -22.59 -0.97
N VAL A 225 -7.00 -22.71 -1.47
CA VAL A 225 -8.17 -23.08 -0.66
C VAL A 225 -8.00 -24.49 -0.07
N GLU A 226 -7.53 -25.46 -0.85
CA GLU A 226 -7.34 -26.83 -0.36
C GLU A 226 -6.22 -26.94 0.68
N VAL A 227 -5.12 -26.17 0.54
CA VAL A 227 -4.08 -26.06 1.59
C VAL A 227 -4.70 -25.54 2.88
N LEU A 228 -5.50 -24.48 2.80
CA LEU A 228 -6.14 -23.86 3.96
C LEU A 228 -7.15 -24.79 4.64
N VAL A 229 -7.91 -25.57 3.86
CA VAL A 229 -8.79 -26.62 4.40
C VAL A 229 -7.99 -27.66 5.18
N ASP A 230 -6.90 -28.16 4.61
CA ASP A 230 -6.08 -29.19 5.24
C ASP A 230 -5.33 -28.67 6.49
N LEU A 231 -4.96 -27.39 6.53
CA LEU A 231 -4.43 -26.73 7.72
C LEU A 231 -5.48 -26.66 8.83
N ARG A 232 -6.71 -26.22 8.51
CA ARG A 232 -7.82 -26.13 9.49
C ARG A 232 -8.23 -27.48 10.04
N GLU A 233 -8.23 -28.51 9.20
CA GLU A 233 -8.51 -29.90 9.61
C GLU A 233 -7.32 -30.57 10.31
N GLN A 234 -6.21 -29.84 10.54
CA GLN A 234 -4.97 -30.32 11.17
C GLN A 234 -4.34 -31.53 10.46
N LYS A 235 -4.65 -31.71 9.18
CA LYS A 235 -3.99 -32.71 8.32
C LYS A 235 -2.59 -32.25 7.94
N LEU A 236 -2.39 -30.94 7.84
CA LEU A 236 -1.10 -30.29 7.70
C LEU A 236 -0.75 -29.55 9.00
N GLN A 237 0.51 -29.61 9.41
CA GLN A 237 1.04 -28.85 10.55
C GLN A 237 2.24 -28.06 10.06
N CYS A 238 2.03 -26.78 9.82
CA CYS A 238 3.00 -25.88 9.20
C CYS A 238 2.79 -24.45 9.73
N GLY A 239 3.88 -23.75 10.07
CA GLY A 239 3.81 -22.39 10.61
C GLY A 239 2.91 -22.27 11.83
N ASP A 240 2.03 -21.26 11.83
CA ASP A 240 1.01 -21.02 12.84
C ASP A 240 -0.36 -21.63 12.51
N GLY A 241 -0.46 -22.43 11.44
CA GLY A 241 -1.70 -23.04 10.98
C GLY A 241 -2.53 -22.17 10.04
N THR A 242 -2.05 -20.98 9.66
CA THR A 242 -2.63 -20.15 8.59
C THR A 242 -1.91 -20.39 7.25
N LEU A 243 -2.52 -19.97 6.14
CA LEU A 243 -1.89 -20.08 4.82
C LEU A 243 -0.60 -19.24 4.76
N GLU A 244 -0.68 -18.01 5.26
CA GLU A 244 0.45 -17.07 5.30
C GLU A 244 1.55 -17.55 6.24
N GLY A 245 1.21 -18.01 7.46
CA GLY A 245 2.20 -18.54 8.39
C GLY A 245 2.87 -19.81 7.87
N CYS A 246 2.16 -20.64 7.09
CA CYS A 246 2.78 -21.76 6.40
C CYS A 246 3.70 -21.30 5.26
N GLY A 247 3.29 -20.29 4.48
CA GLY A 247 4.14 -19.64 3.48
C GLY A 247 5.43 -19.10 4.09
N GLN A 248 5.33 -18.34 5.19
CA GLN A 248 6.47 -17.82 5.95
C GLN A 248 7.38 -18.95 6.43
N PHE A 249 6.81 -20.00 7.03
CA PHE A 249 7.57 -21.16 7.51
C PHE A 249 8.31 -21.88 6.38
N CYS A 250 7.68 -22.00 5.21
CA CYS A 250 8.23 -22.71 4.07
C CYS A 250 9.13 -21.87 3.17
N LEU A 251 9.07 -20.54 3.20
CA LEU A 251 9.83 -19.66 2.29
C LEU A 251 10.86 -18.79 3.01
N ASN A 252 10.78 -18.66 4.33
CA ASN A 252 11.78 -17.97 5.14
C ASN A 252 12.54 -19.01 6.00
N PRO A 253 13.53 -19.72 5.41
CA PRO A 253 14.28 -20.73 6.15
C PRO A 253 14.97 -20.11 7.36
N GLY A 254 14.93 -20.80 8.50
CA GLY A 254 15.80 -20.46 9.63
C GLY A 254 17.29 -20.64 9.29
N PRO A 255 18.23 -20.13 10.10
CA PRO A 255 19.65 -20.17 9.82
C PRO A 255 20.19 -21.58 9.46
N GLU A 256 19.71 -22.61 10.15
CA GLU A 256 20.10 -24.01 9.88
C GLU A 256 19.61 -24.52 8.52
N ALA A 257 18.41 -24.09 8.11
CA ALA A 257 17.84 -24.44 6.80
C ALA A 257 18.50 -23.63 5.66
N ARG A 258 18.98 -22.41 5.95
CA ARG A 258 19.74 -21.58 5.01
C ARG A 258 21.09 -22.23 4.67
N GLU A 259 21.84 -22.69 5.68
CA GLU A 259 23.13 -23.37 5.47
C GLU A 259 22.99 -24.68 4.67
N GLY A 260 21.84 -25.35 4.78
CA GLY A 260 21.54 -26.58 4.04
C GLY A 260 21.09 -26.36 2.59
N GLY A 261 20.79 -25.12 2.18
CA GLY A 261 20.20 -24.82 0.87
C GLY A 261 18.96 -25.68 0.60
N VAL A 262 18.89 -26.31 -0.57
CA VAL A 262 17.80 -27.22 -0.94
C VAL A 262 17.62 -28.36 0.08
N GLU A 263 18.68 -28.89 0.68
CA GLU A 263 18.60 -29.96 1.69
C GLU A 263 17.98 -29.48 3.01
N GLY A 264 17.93 -28.15 3.24
CA GLY A 264 17.34 -27.52 4.42
C GLY A 264 15.82 -27.33 4.36
N ILE A 265 15.17 -27.65 3.23
CA ILE A 265 13.72 -27.51 3.07
C ILE A 265 13.01 -28.53 4.00
N PRO A 266 12.11 -28.08 4.91
CA PRO A 266 11.33 -29.00 5.74
C PRO A 266 10.50 -29.97 4.90
N GLU A 267 10.47 -31.25 5.29
CA GLU A 267 9.75 -32.30 4.56
C GLU A 267 8.25 -31.97 4.38
N ILE A 268 7.64 -31.31 5.37
CA ILE A 268 6.26 -30.86 5.26
C ILE A 268 6.06 -29.84 4.14
N CYS A 269 7.03 -28.97 3.89
CA CYS A 269 6.98 -27.98 2.80
C CYS A 269 7.14 -28.66 1.44
N ARG A 270 8.00 -29.68 1.34
CA ARG A 270 8.11 -30.53 0.14
C ARG A 270 6.79 -31.27 -0.13
N HIS A 271 6.20 -31.83 0.92
CA HIS A 271 4.91 -32.52 0.81
C HIS A 271 3.78 -31.59 0.36
N ILE A 272 3.73 -30.36 0.89
CA ILE A 272 2.76 -29.33 0.46
C ILE A 272 3.01 -28.95 -0.99
N ALA A 273 4.25 -28.64 -1.36
CA ALA A 273 4.63 -28.29 -2.72
C ALA A 273 4.26 -29.39 -3.73
N GLU A 274 4.60 -30.65 -3.43
CA GLU A 274 4.28 -31.80 -4.28
C GLU A 274 2.77 -32.02 -4.38
N ARG A 275 2.07 -32.00 -3.24
CA ARG A 275 0.65 -32.39 -3.18
C ARG A 275 -0.27 -31.39 -3.85
N PHE A 276 -0.02 -30.10 -3.66
CA PHE A 276 -0.93 -29.04 -4.14
C PHE A 276 -0.42 -28.39 -5.43
N PHE A 277 0.89 -28.34 -5.65
CA PHE A 277 1.49 -27.62 -6.79
C PHE A 277 2.31 -28.53 -7.73
N GLY A 278 2.40 -29.83 -7.42
CA GLY A 278 3.10 -30.83 -8.24
C GLY A 278 4.60 -30.60 -8.35
N ASP A 279 5.20 -31.20 -9.38
CA ASP A 279 6.65 -31.11 -9.65
C ASP A 279 7.13 -29.67 -9.91
N GLU A 280 6.24 -28.79 -10.40
CA GLU A 280 6.55 -27.37 -10.57
C GLU A 280 6.67 -26.66 -9.22
N GLY A 281 5.75 -26.94 -8.29
CA GLY A 281 5.81 -26.39 -6.94
C GLY A 281 7.10 -26.77 -6.20
N ILE A 282 7.53 -28.03 -6.32
CA ILE A 282 8.81 -28.47 -5.75
C ILE A 282 9.96 -27.66 -6.36
N ARG A 283 10.03 -27.57 -7.70
CA ARG A 283 11.10 -26.83 -8.38
C ARG A 283 11.15 -25.36 -7.98
N GLN A 284 10.00 -24.71 -7.82
CA GLN A 284 9.94 -23.31 -7.37
C GLN A 284 10.40 -23.16 -5.93
N LEU A 285 10.01 -24.07 -5.05
CA LEU A 285 10.46 -24.08 -3.65
C LEU A 285 11.98 -24.30 -3.55
N GLU A 286 12.52 -25.24 -4.33
CA GLU A 286 13.97 -25.48 -4.39
C GLU A 286 14.73 -24.28 -4.94
N ALA A 287 14.23 -23.66 -6.01
CA ALA A 287 14.82 -22.45 -6.58
C ALA A 287 14.82 -21.28 -5.59
N ALA A 288 13.75 -21.12 -4.79
CA ALA A 288 13.70 -20.09 -3.76
C ALA A 288 14.79 -20.29 -2.71
N TYR A 289 14.98 -21.53 -2.22
CA TYR A 289 16.05 -21.84 -1.26
C TYR A 289 17.45 -21.68 -1.86
N GLU A 290 17.64 -22.08 -3.10
CA GLU A 290 18.92 -21.91 -3.80
C GLU A 290 19.24 -20.42 -3.98
N HIS A 291 18.26 -19.59 -4.34
CA HIS A 291 18.46 -18.16 -4.52
C HIS A 291 18.83 -17.45 -3.21
N VAL A 292 18.13 -17.75 -2.11
CA VAL A 292 18.45 -17.20 -0.80
C VAL A 292 19.86 -17.59 -0.36
N GLY A 293 20.25 -18.86 -0.55
CA GLY A 293 21.62 -19.32 -0.26
C GLY A 293 22.68 -18.62 -1.11
N GLN A 294 22.42 -18.40 -2.40
CA GLN A 294 23.34 -17.71 -3.30
C GLN A 294 23.55 -16.23 -2.92
N VAL A 295 22.49 -15.53 -2.50
CA VAL A 295 22.59 -14.13 -2.04
C VAL A 295 23.43 -14.05 -0.77
N GLU A 296 23.24 -14.95 0.17
CA GLU A 296 24.02 -14.98 1.42
C GLU A 296 25.49 -15.34 1.16
N ASP A 297 25.76 -16.35 0.31
CA ASP A 297 27.11 -16.71 -0.10
C ASP A 297 27.82 -15.55 -0.84
N TYR A 298 27.09 -14.81 -1.67
CA TYR A 298 27.61 -13.61 -2.32
C TYR A 298 28.00 -12.54 -1.30
N LEU A 299 27.12 -12.24 -0.33
CA LEU A 299 27.39 -11.27 0.75
C LEU A 299 28.56 -11.73 1.65
N LYS A 300 28.66 -13.03 1.93
CA LYS A 300 29.76 -13.63 2.70
C LYS A 300 31.09 -13.56 1.94
N GLN A 301 31.09 -13.87 0.65
CA GLN A 301 32.29 -13.75 -0.18
C GLN A 301 32.76 -12.30 -0.33
N GLN A 302 31.83 -11.33 -0.37
CA GLN A 302 32.17 -9.91 -0.36
C GLN A 302 32.86 -9.49 0.95
N THR A 303 32.59 -10.16 2.07
CA THR A 303 33.11 -9.80 3.39
C THR A 303 34.39 -10.54 3.78
N ASP A 304 34.62 -11.76 3.26
CA ASP A 304 35.76 -12.62 3.61
C ASP A 304 37.16 -12.10 3.17
N ASN A 305 37.22 -11.15 2.23
CA ASN A 305 38.48 -10.60 1.69
C ASN A 305 38.66 -9.09 1.90
N LEU A 306 37.84 -8.46 2.75
CA LEU A 306 37.92 -7.03 2.99
C LEU A 306 39.20 -6.66 3.72
N VAL A 307 39.97 -5.74 3.14
CA VAL A 307 41.11 -5.11 3.81
C VAL A 307 40.90 -3.61 3.74
N PHE A 308 40.44 -3.03 4.83
CA PHE A 308 40.30 -1.59 4.97
C PHE A 308 41.53 -1.02 5.69
N GLU A 309 42.19 -0.06 5.06
CA GLU A 309 43.27 0.69 5.71
C GLU A 309 42.72 2.00 6.28
N THR A 310 42.74 2.15 7.60
CA THR A 310 42.28 3.35 8.30
C THR A 310 43.10 4.58 7.91
N HIS A 311 42.65 5.78 8.27
CA HIS A 311 43.42 7.02 8.05
C HIS A 311 44.78 7.02 8.77
N ASP A 312 44.88 6.32 9.91
CA ASP A 312 46.12 6.19 10.70
C ASP A 312 47.00 4.99 10.29
N GLY A 313 46.67 4.29 9.20
CA GLY A 313 47.49 3.21 8.61
C GLY A 313 47.31 1.83 9.26
N ARG A 314 46.32 1.65 10.12
CA ARG A 314 45.91 0.32 10.63
C ARG A 314 45.11 -0.42 9.57
N LYS A 315 45.22 -1.74 9.54
CA LYS A 315 44.43 -2.60 8.65
C LYS A 315 43.34 -3.32 9.44
N LEU A 316 42.10 -3.18 8.98
CA LEU A 316 40.92 -3.84 9.52
C LEU A 316 40.43 -4.88 8.51
N PHE A 317 40.05 -6.04 9.01
CA PHE A 317 39.75 -7.22 8.18
C PHE A 317 38.31 -7.71 8.35
N ARG A 318 37.58 -7.13 9.30
CA ARG A 318 36.22 -7.54 9.64
C ARG A 318 35.25 -6.38 9.47
N PRO A 319 34.07 -6.60 8.85
CA PRO A 319 33.05 -5.56 8.69
C PRO A 319 32.71 -4.85 10.00
N GLU A 320 32.60 -5.57 11.11
CA GLU A 320 32.23 -5.01 12.42
C GLU A 320 33.36 -4.14 13.01
N GLU A 321 34.60 -4.40 12.64
CA GLU A 321 35.74 -3.54 13.02
C GLU A 321 35.77 -2.27 12.18
N ILE A 322 35.46 -2.39 10.88
CA ILE A 322 35.35 -1.27 9.95
C ILE A 322 34.19 -0.34 10.38
N GLY A 323 33.01 -0.91 10.61
CA GLY A 323 31.83 -0.17 11.09
C GLY A 323 32.12 0.60 12.39
N ARG A 324 32.67 -0.08 13.41
CA ARG A 324 33.07 0.57 14.67
C ARG A 324 34.10 1.66 14.49
N TYR A 325 35.07 1.48 13.58
CA TYR A 325 36.03 2.53 13.29
C TYR A 325 35.35 3.77 12.69
N LEU A 326 34.47 3.58 11.70
CA LEU A 326 33.76 4.69 11.07
C LEU A 326 32.82 5.40 12.04
N GLU A 327 32.14 4.66 12.91
CA GLU A 327 31.29 5.22 13.95
C GLU A 327 32.10 6.07 14.95
N ILE A 328 33.21 5.53 15.47
CA ILE A 328 34.10 6.25 16.40
C ILE A 328 34.66 7.52 15.76
N GLU A 329 35.07 7.47 14.49
CA GLU A 329 35.61 8.63 13.79
C GLU A 329 34.51 9.64 13.40
N GLY A 330 33.30 9.15 13.11
CA GLY A 330 32.11 9.96 12.89
C GLY A 330 31.69 10.75 14.13
N ARG A 331 31.65 10.10 15.31
CA ARG A 331 31.36 10.76 16.61
C ARG A 331 32.34 11.91 16.91
N LYS A 332 33.59 11.77 16.46
CA LYS A 332 34.64 12.80 16.61
C LYS A 332 34.58 13.91 15.55
N GLY A 333 33.71 13.81 14.55
CA GLY A 333 33.68 14.74 13.41
C GLY A 333 34.89 14.61 12.48
N ASN A 334 35.54 13.44 12.40
CA ASN A 334 36.70 13.23 11.53
C ASN A 334 36.27 12.92 10.10
N VAL A 335 35.96 13.99 9.35
CA VAL A 335 35.50 13.93 7.95
C VAL A 335 36.46 13.13 7.07
N GLU A 336 37.77 13.29 7.23
CA GLU A 336 38.78 12.65 6.41
C GLU A 336 38.82 11.11 6.61
N ALA A 337 38.65 10.65 7.85
CA ALA A 337 38.56 9.23 8.16
C ALA A 337 37.24 8.61 7.66
N VAL A 338 36.13 9.33 7.82
CA VAL A 338 34.81 8.87 7.36
C VAL A 338 34.74 8.84 5.85
N GLU A 339 35.29 9.83 5.15
CA GLU A 339 35.36 9.86 3.67
C GLU A 339 36.09 8.65 3.11
N LYS A 340 37.27 8.33 3.67
CA LYS A 340 38.02 7.13 3.30
C LYS A 340 37.21 5.84 3.54
N GLY A 341 36.45 5.81 4.63
CA GLY A 341 35.52 4.73 4.95
C GLY A 341 34.39 4.56 3.95
N MET A 342 33.68 5.65 3.67
CA MET A 342 32.57 5.65 2.74
C MET A 342 33.03 5.34 1.31
N ASP A 343 34.21 5.81 0.90
CA ASP A 343 34.83 5.42 -0.37
C ASP A 343 35.06 3.91 -0.46
N PHE A 344 35.53 3.32 0.63
CA PHE A 344 35.69 1.87 0.71
C PHE A 344 34.34 1.16 0.62
N LEU A 345 33.31 1.63 1.32
CA LEU A 345 31.97 1.03 1.27
C LEU A 345 31.34 1.15 -0.13
N VAL A 346 31.48 2.30 -0.81
CA VAL A 346 31.00 2.49 -2.19
C VAL A 346 31.73 1.56 -3.16
N LEU A 347 33.06 1.47 -3.05
CA LEU A 347 33.88 0.65 -3.94
C LEU A 347 33.55 -0.85 -3.84
N ASN A 348 33.09 -1.30 -2.67
CA ASN A 348 32.69 -2.68 -2.45
C ASN A 348 31.16 -2.90 -2.59
N GLY A 349 30.40 -1.86 -2.96
CA GLY A 349 28.97 -1.96 -3.21
C GLY A 349 28.09 -2.05 -1.96
N PHE A 350 28.61 -1.71 -0.78
CA PHE A 350 27.84 -1.71 0.47
C PHE A 350 26.94 -0.48 0.63
N VAL A 351 27.32 0.65 0.02
CA VAL A 351 26.55 1.90 0.02
C VAL A 351 26.67 2.58 -1.34
N THR A 352 25.68 3.40 -1.66
CA THR A 352 25.61 4.25 -2.85
C THR A 352 26.41 5.54 -2.67
N THR A 353 26.69 6.23 -3.78
CA THR A 353 27.33 7.55 -3.74
C THR A 353 26.47 8.59 -3.01
N LYS A 354 25.14 8.50 -3.13
CA LYS A 354 24.19 9.40 -2.44
C LYS A 354 24.31 9.25 -0.92
N GLU A 355 24.37 8.01 -0.42
CA GLU A 355 24.55 7.73 1.01
C GLU A 355 25.91 8.19 1.53
N LYS A 356 26.98 8.08 0.73
CA LYS A 356 28.28 8.69 1.04
C LYS A 356 28.17 10.20 1.23
N GLU A 357 27.53 10.90 0.30
CA GLU A 357 27.40 12.36 0.35
C GLU A 357 26.63 12.80 1.59
N PHE A 358 25.48 12.16 1.87
CA PHE A 358 24.70 12.37 3.08
C PHE A 358 25.54 12.23 4.36
N ALA A 359 26.25 11.10 4.49
CA ALA A 359 27.06 10.83 5.68
C ALA A 359 28.15 11.90 5.86
N LEU A 360 28.82 12.32 4.79
CA LEU A 360 29.88 13.34 4.86
C LEU A 360 29.34 14.71 5.23
N GLU A 361 28.18 15.10 4.74
CA GLU A 361 27.55 16.35 5.13
C GLU A 361 27.12 16.35 6.60
N MET A 362 26.58 15.22 7.07
CA MET A 362 26.26 15.04 8.49
C MET A 362 27.51 15.17 9.37
N ILE A 363 28.62 14.49 9.04
CA ILE A 363 29.88 14.58 9.80
C ILE A 363 30.47 15.99 9.74
N LYS A 364 30.36 16.71 8.62
CA LYS A 364 30.77 18.12 8.53
C LYS A 364 30.00 18.99 9.53
N LYS A 365 28.68 18.84 9.62
CA LYS A 365 27.86 19.55 10.61
C LYS A 365 28.23 19.20 12.05
N ILE A 366 28.55 17.95 12.33
CA ILE A 366 29.05 17.49 13.64
C ILE A 366 30.37 18.20 13.98
N LYS A 367 31.32 18.23 13.04
CA LYS A 367 32.62 18.92 13.16
C LYS A 367 32.45 20.42 13.40
N GLU A 368 31.54 21.07 12.66
CA GLU A 368 31.24 22.51 12.77
C GLU A 368 30.64 22.88 14.13
N ARG A 369 29.74 22.04 14.65
CA ARG A 369 29.12 22.26 15.96
C ARG A 369 30.04 21.91 17.14
N GLY A 370 31.04 21.05 16.93
CA GLY A 370 32.00 20.64 17.96
C GLY A 370 31.36 19.85 19.10
N ILE A 371 30.27 19.15 18.83
CA ILE A 371 29.51 18.33 19.78
C ILE A 371 29.66 16.87 19.37
N GLU A 372 29.86 15.98 20.33
CA GLU A 372 29.83 14.53 20.11
C GLU A 372 28.38 14.07 19.95
N VAL A 373 28.09 13.40 18.83
CA VAL A 373 26.75 12.85 18.56
C VAL A 373 26.62 11.47 19.18
N ASP A 374 25.48 11.23 19.81
CA ASP A 374 25.12 9.94 20.37
C ASP A 374 24.30 9.15 19.35
N PHE A 375 24.99 8.43 18.45
CA PHE A 375 24.32 7.64 17.41
C PHE A 375 23.43 6.54 17.98
N ASP A 376 23.77 5.98 19.15
CA ASP A 376 22.94 4.96 19.82
C ASP A 376 21.57 5.55 20.21
N ARG A 377 21.55 6.82 20.60
CA ARG A 377 20.29 7.52 20.87
C ARG A 377 19.50 7.77 19.59
N CYS A 378 20.17 8.03 18.48
CA CYS A 378 19.52 8.27 17.20
C CYS A 378 18.93 7.01 16.57
N GLU A 379 19.47 5.84 16.89
CA GLU A 379 18.89 4.54 16.53
C GLU A 379 17.54 4.32 17.21
N VAL A 380 17.38 4.75 18.47
CA VAL A 380 16.14 4.62 19.23
C VAL A 380 15.16 5.77 18.98
N ASP A 381 15.68 6.96 18.74
CA ASP A 381 14.93 8.20 18.54
C ASP A 381 15.61 9.02 17.43
N PRO A 382 15.22 8.85 16.15
CA PRO A 382 15.83 9.54 15.02
C PRO A 382 15.93 11.06 15.23
N ARG A 383 14.95 11.66 15.90
CA ARG A 383 14.90 13.10 16.19
C ARG A 383 16.09 13.60 17.01
N ALA A 384 16.74 12.72 17.79
CA ALA A 384 17.96 13.06 18.51
C ALA A 384 19.11 13.50 17.58
N CYS A 385 19.07 13.11 16.30
CA CYS A 385 20.03 13.48 15.27
C CYS A 385 19.53 14.52 14.25
N GLN A 386 18.27 14.97 14.33
CA GLN A 386 17.64 15.85 13.33
C GLN A 386 18.47 17.10 13.01
N ASP A 387 19.10 17.66 14.03
CA ASP A 387 19.95 18.85 13.95
C ASP A 387 21.19 18.70 13.06
N PHE A 388 21.61 17.45 12.80
CA PHE A 388 22.78 17.11 11.99
C PHE A 388 22.40 16.66 10.58
N VAL A 389 21.12 16.46 10.30
CA VAL A 389 20.61 16.09 8.97
C VAL A 389 20.87 17.24 7.99
N PRO A 390 21.47 16.99 6.82
CA PRO A 390 21.67 18.01 5.80
C PRO A 390 20.35 18.59 5.29
N GLU A 391 20.35 19.85 4.83
CA GLU A 391 19.09 20.53 4.46
C GLU A 391 18.36 19.83 3.32
N ASP A 392 19.11 19.35 2.33
CA ASP A 392 18.59 18.65 1.15
C ASP A 392 17.96 17.28 1.48
N PHE A 393 18.16 16.77 2.71
CA PHE A 393 17.65 15.48 3.18
C PHE A 393 16.63 15.63 4.32
N ARG A 394 16.23 16.86 4.68
CA ARG A 394 15.28 17.08 5.78
C ARG A 394 13.90 16.50 5.50
N GLU A 395 13.40 16.69 4.28
CA GLU A 395 12.10 16.15 3.88
C GLU A 395 12.10 14.62 3.94
N GLU A 396 13.12 13.99 3.36
CA GLU A 396 13.33 12.53 3.41
C GLU A 396 13.40 12.05 4.88
N PHE A 397 14.17 12.74 5.73
CA PHE A 397 14.27 12.41 7.15
C PHE A 397 12.94 12.54 7.91
N GLU A 398 12.15 13.58 7.65
CA GLU A 398 10.83 13.78 8.29
C GLU A 398 9.84 12.68 7.89
N VAL A 399 9.89 12.25 6.62
CA VAL A 399 9.11 11.10 6.13
C VAL A 399 9.54 9.82 6.86
N MET A 400 10.86 9.59 6.99
CA MET A 400 11.39 8.41 7.69
C MET A 400 11.03 8.39 9.18
N ASP A 401 11.04 9.54 9.85
CA ASP A 401 10.63 9.66 11.26
C ASP A 401 9.15 9.32 11.44
N LYS A 402 8.29 9.72 10.49
CA LYS A 402 6.87 9.34 10.50
C LYS A 402 6.69 7.83 10.34
N ILE A 403 7.38 7.22 9.36
CA ILE A 403 7.32 5.76 9.14
C ILE A 403 7.80 5.02 10.39
N HIS A 404 8.94 5.40 10.95
CA HIS A 404 9.47 4.82 12.19
C HIS A 404 8.44 4.93 13.34
N THR A 405 7.80 6.09 13.49
CA THR A 405 6.77 6.31 14.52
C THR A 405 5.57 5.39 14.34
N ILE A 406 5.10 5.19 13.10
CA ILE A 406 3.98 4.28 12.79
C ILE A 406 4.36 2.85 13.17
N VAL A 407 5.48 2.35 12.66
CA VAL A 407 5.94 0.97 12.90
C VAL A 407 6.09 0.71 14.40
N MET A 408 6.79 1.59 15.13
CA MET A 408 6.97 1.45 16.57
C MET A 408 5.65 1.50 17.34
N THR A 409 4.72 2.35 16.93
CA THR A 409 3.40 2.46 17.56
C THR A 409 2.58 1.19 17.38
N GLU A 410 2.53 0.65 16.16
CA GLU A 410 1.80 -0.59 15.87
C GLU A 410 2.43 -1.81 16.56
N MET A 411 3.77 -1.87 16.61
CA MET A 411 4.49 -2.91 17.34
C MET A 411 4.20 -2.92 18.83
N GLN A 412 4.21 -1.73 19.45
CA GLN A 412 3.91 -1.61 20.88
C GLN A 412 2.48 -2.02 21.22
N LYS A 413 1.51 -1.74 20.34
CA LYS A 413 0.12 -2.23 20.49
C LYS A 413 0.04 -3.75 20.53
N GLU A 414 0.91 -4.44 19.81
CA GLU A 414 1.04 -5.90 19.79
C GLU A 414 1.94 -6.48 20.90
N GLY A 415 2.42 -5.63 21.82
CA GLY A 415 3.31 -6.03 22.90
C GLY A 415 4.74 -6.37 22.45
N VAL A 416 5.12 -5.97 21.23
CA VAL A 416 6.48 -6.08 20.70
C VAL A 416 7.30 -4.87 21.16
N PRO A 417 8.43 -5.05 21.87
CA PRO A 417 9.19 -3.92 22.42
C PRO A 417 9.85 -3.04 21.36
N ASN A 418 10.44 -3.66 20.32
CA ASN A 418 11.09 -3.00 19.18
C ASN A 418 11.28 -4.00 18.01
N PRO A 419 11.74 -3.58 16.82
CA PRO A 419 11.91 -4.43 15.65
C PRO A 419 12.92 -5.57 15.80
N ASP A 420 13.94 -5.40 16.64
CA ASP A 420 14.98 -6.42 16.87
C ASP A 420 14.40 -7.72 17.47
N PHE A 421 13.21 -7.64 18.08
CA PHE A 421 12.54 -8.81 18.62
C PHE A 421 11.76 -9.61 17.57
N CYS A 422 11.65 -9.17 16.32
CA CYS A 422 10.88 -9.87 15.31
C CYS A 422 11.48 -11.20 14.86
N ASP A 423 12.79 -11.39 15.06
CA ASP A 423 13.46 -12.67 14.85
C ASP A 423 13.22 -13.66 16.00
N ASP A 424 12.69 -13.20 17.14
CA ASP A 424 12.30 -14.07 18.24
C ASP A 424 10.90 -14.65 17.99
N PRO A 425 10.74 -15.99 17.94
CA PRO A 425 9.45 -16.63 17.68
C PRO A 425 8.32 -16.21 18.62
N ARG A 426 8.64 -15.69 19.82
CA ARG A 426 7.64 -15.19 20.79
C ARG A 426 6.94 -13.91 20.34
N TYR A 427 7.60 -13.10 19.52
CA TYR A 427 7.10 -11.81 19.06
C TYR A 427 6.72 -11.83 17.58
N GLY A 428 7.08 -12.88 16.83
CA GLY A 428 6.84 -12.97 15.38
C GLY A 428 5.38 -12.69 14.96
N GLN A 429 4.38 -13.26 15.67
CA GLN A 429 2.97 -12.96 15.37
C GLN A 429 2.60 -11.49 15.63
N GLY A 430 3.12 -10.91 16.71
CA GLY A 430 2.91 -9.50 17.03
C GLY A 430 3.58 -8.58 16.00
N CYS A 431 4.78 -8.94 15.52
CA CYS A 431 5.46 -8.21 14.46
C CYS A 431 4.68 -8.24 13.14
N LEU A 432 4.15 -9.41 12.76
CA LEU A 432 3.35 -9.55 11.55
C LEU A 432 2.05 -8.73 11.64
N ALA A 433 1.34 -8.84 12.76
CA ALA A 433 0.11 -8.08 13.00
C ALA A 433 0.35 -6.57 13.01
N ALA A 434 1.45 -6.13 13.62
CA ALA A 434 1.88 -4.73 13.59
C ALA A 434 2.20 -4.27 12.16
N GLY A 435 2.95 -5.07 11.39
CA GLY A 435 3.26 -4.81 10.00
C GLY A 435 2.01 -4.64 9.13
N LYS A 436 1.04 -5.55 9.26
CA LYS A 436 -0.25 -5.47 8.54
C LYS A 436 -1.04 -4.19 8.83
N ARG A 437 -0.93 -3.62 10.04
CA ARG A 437 -1.59 -2.35 10.39
C ARG A 437 -0.79 -1.11 10.03
N ALA A 438 0.54 -1.22 10.07
CA ALA A 438 1.44 -0.15 9.68
C ALA A 438 1.42 0.04 8.16
N LEU A 439 1.31 -1.05 7.40
CA LEU A 439 1.44 -1.04 5.94
C LEU A 439 0.50 -0.05 5.25
N PRO A 440 -0.83 -0.02 5.50
CA PRO A 440 -1.72 0.95 4.85
C PRO A 440 -1.33 2.42 5.15
N GLN A 441 -0.85 2.70 6.37
CA GLN A 441 -0.42 4.04 6.78
C GLN A 441 0.92 4.44 6.12
N ILE A 442 1.79 3.46 5.86
CA ILE A 442 3.06 3.68 5.14
C ILE A 442 2.80 3.85 3.64
N GLU A 443 1.88 3.07 3.06
CA GLU A 443 1.45 3.20 1.67
C GLU A 443 0.85 4.59 1.39
N GLU A 444 0.10 5.15 2.34
CA GLU A 444 -0.41 6.53 2.28
C GLU A 444 0.73 7.55 2.19
N ILE A 445 1.75 7.43 3.05
CA ILE A 445 2.96 8.27 3.01
C ILE A 445 3.70 8.10 1.67
N ALA A 446 3.74 6.89 1.13
CA ALA A 446 4.42 6.62 -0.12
C ALA A 446 3.70 7.17 -1.36
N GLY A 447 2.39 7.46 -1.26
CA GLY A 447 1.65 8.21 -2.27
C GLY A 447 2.21 9.62 -2.48
N ASP A 448 2.62 10.28 -1.40
CA ASP A 448 3.20 11.62 -1.41
C ASP A 448 4.73 11.62 -1.55
N PHE A 449 5.39 10.52 -1.16
CA PHE A 449 6.83 10.34 -1.26
C PHE A 449 7.17 8.95 -1.85
N PRO A 450 7.18 8.79 -3.18
CA PRO A 450 7.39 7.51 -3.84
C PRO A 450 8.62 6.70 -3.40
N PRO A 451 9.76 7.31 -2.99
CA PRO A 451 10.88 6.55 -2.44
C PRO A 451 10.56 5.78 -1.15
N ALA A 452 9.49 6.13 -0.41
CA ALA A 452 9.05 5.39 0.78
C ALA A 452 8.56 3.96 0.47
N LEU A 453 8.12 3.67 -0.75
CA LEU A 453 7.73 2.32 -1.18
C LEU A 453 8.89 1.33 -1.20
N ALA A 454 10.14 1.80 -1.35
CA ALA A 454 11.31 0.92 -1.34
C ALA A 454 11.71 0.45 0.07
N LEU A 455 10.98 0.91 1.10
CA LEU A 455 11.24 0.66 2.52
C LEU A 455 10.15 -0.20 3.18
N ILE A 456 9.06 -0.46 2.44
CA ILE A 456 8.11 -1.55 2.68
C ILE A 456 8.78 -2.85 2.23
#